data_AF-A0A0R3SH02-F1
#
_entry.id   AF-A0A0R3SH02-F1
#
_cell.length_a   1.000
_cell.length_b   1.000
_cell.length_c   1.000
_cell.angle_alpha   90.00
_cell.angle_beta   90.00
_cell.angle_gamma   90.00
#
_symmetry.space_group_name_H-M   'P 1'
#
loop_
_entity.id
_entity.type
_entity.pdbx_description
1 polymer ?
#
loop_
_entity_poly.entity_id
_entity_poly.type
_entity_poly.pdbx_seq_one_letter_code
_entity_poly.pdbx_strand_id
1 'polypeptide(L)'
;MARQSKLNFCNKRRDEVENSAKTAKKSQTVAKTRRLTNTIKENIETVKSSASTVTNSKSIDFSIQNPPFEWCRAYPGSIVSLSSFSLKPDDKYQMKIVSWNINGLRAWIKNGGMNYLENEVPDVLCLQEIKCAKKDIPPIAYVESYISHWYSANKPGYAGTALYSKTKPLNIVYGLGASKHDNEGRIITAEYENFYLINTYVPNSGQGLVRLSYRTKEWNKDMCEYIKELDVKKPVILTGDLNVSHNEIDLANPEGNRRTAGFTEEERQGFSEMLKECKMIDTYRYFYPDRERAYTYWSARHNARKTNAGWRLDYFVVSERLISNVVDQEIRCGVLGSDHCPLVLYLKF
;
A
#
# COMPACT_ATOMS: atom_id res chain seq x y z
N MET A 1 10.58 84.01 -23.83
CA MET A 1 9.32 83.27 -23.60
C MET A 1 9.43 81.83 -24.13
N ALA A 2 10.25 81.00 -23.48
CA ALA A 2 10.63 79.67 -23.96
C ALA A 2 10.26 78.58 -22.93
N ARG A 3 9.07 78.69 -22.32
CA ARG A 3 8.59 77.74 -21.30
C ARG A 3 7.19 77.17 -21.54
N GLN A 4 6.50 77.53 -22.62
CA GLN A 4 5.19 76.96 -22.97
C GLN A 4 5.19 76.02 -24.20
N SER A 5 6.29 75.93 -24.97
CA SER A 5 6.39 75.01 -26.12
C SER A 5 6.99 73.63 -25.79
N LYS A 6 7.55 73.42 -24.58
CA LYS A 6 8.16 72.14 -24.18
C LYS A 6 7.23 71.17 -23.46
N LEU A 7 6.07 71.61 -22.94
CA LEU A 7 5.11 70.70 -22.29
C LEU A 7 4.20 69.97 -23.28
N ASN A 8 3.81 70.60 -24.40
CA ASN A 8 2.91 69.98 -25.38
C ASN A 8 3.61 68.97 -26.32
N PHE A 9 4.95 68.95 -26.35
CA PHE A 9 5.70 67.98 -27.14
C PHE A 9 6.07 66.71 -26.35
N CYS A 10 6.02 66.78 -25.01
CA CYS A 10 6.38 65.65 -24.14
C CYS A 10 5.20 64.69 -23.90
N ASN A 11 3.97 65.20 -23.84
CA ASN A 11 2.79 64.37 -23.60
C ASN A 11 2.36 63.55 -24.84
N LYS A 12 2.46 64.11 -26.05
CA LYS A 12 2.15 63.36 -27.29
C LYS A 12 3.05 62.15 -27.54
N ARG A 13 4.33 62.21 -27.16
CA ARG A 13 5.27 61.06 -27.28
C ARG A 13 5.05 59.99 -26.22
N ARG A 14 4.48 60.31 -25.06
CA ARG A 14 4.19 59.29 -24.03
C ARG A 14 2.97 58.45 -24.38
N ASP A 15 1.92 59.07 -24.93
CA ASP A 15 0.68 58.38 -25.28
C ASP A 15 0.83 57.47 -26.54
N GLU A 16 1.68 57.85 -27.50
CA GLU A 16 1.99 57.00 -28.67
C GLU A 16 2.91 55.80 -28.32
N VAL A 17 3.82 55.97 -27.35
CA VAL A 17 4.70 54.89 -26.88
C VAL A 17 3.95 53.89 -25.99
N GLU A 18 3.00 54.35 -25.17
CA GLU A 18 2.18 53.44 -24.36
C GLU A 18 1.17 52.61 -25.18
N ASN A 19 0.56 53.19 -26.21
CA ASN A 19 -0.38 52.47 -27.07
C ASN A 19 0.31 51.47 -28.01
N SER A 20 1.50 51.80 -28.53
CA SER A 20 2.29 50.84 -29.31
C SER A 20 2.83 49.68 -28.45
N ALA A 21 3.25 49.95 -27.20
CA ALA A 21 3.70 48.93 -26.26
C ALA A 21 2.57 47.99 -25.78
N LYS A 22 1.35 48.50 -25.58
CA LYS A 22 0.18 47.67 -25.22
C LYS A 22 -0.27 46.77 -26.39
N THR A 23 -0.18 47.25 -27.63
CA THR A 23 -0.56 46.49 -28.83
C THR A 23 0.49 45.42 -29.16
N ALA A 24 1.79 45.72 -29.01
CA ALA A 24 2.88 44.76 -29.18
C ALA A 24 2.91 43.68 -28.08
N LYS A 25 2.59 44.03 -26.82
CA LYS A 25 2.44 43.04 -25.74
C LYS A 25 1.26 42.11 -26.00
N LYS A 26 0.10 42.62 -26.45
CA LYS A 26 -1.07 41.78 -26.73
C LYS A 26 -0.83 40.82 -27.91
N SER A 27 -0.12 41.23 -28.96
CA SER A 27 0.21 40.35 -30.09
C SER A 27 1.30 39.31 -29.75
N GLN A 28 2.29 39.67 -28.93
CA GLN A 28 3.29 38.73 -28.42
C GLN A 28 2.67 37.69 -27.47
N THR A 29 1.72 38.06 -26.61
CA THR A 29 1.05 37.10 -25.72
C THR A 29 0.21 36.11 -26.52
N VAL A 30 -0.55 36.56 -27.53
CA VAL A 30 -1.36 35.67 -28.38
C VAL A 30 -0.50 34.74 -29.24
N ALA A 31 0.63 35.22 -29.78
CA ALA A 31 1.58 34.38 -30.52
C ALA A 31 2.28 33.36 -29.61
N LYS A 32 2.61 33.73 -28.37
CA LYS A 32 3.26 32.85 -27.37
C LYS A 32 2.28 31.79 -26.85
N THR A 33 1.01 32.14 -26.64
CA THR A 33 -0.06 31.19 -26.29
C THR A 33 -0.33 30.21 -27.43
N ARG A 34 -0.32 30.66 -28.71
CA ARG A 34 -0.54 29.80 -29.88
C ARG A 34 0.62 28.84 -30.14
N ARG A 35 1.87 29.29 -29.91
CA ARG A 35 3.08 28.43 -29.94
C ARG A 35 3.05 27.38 -28.83
N LEU A 36 2.68 27.77 -27.60
CA LEU A 36 2.57 26.86 -26.47
C LEU A 36 1.48 25.79 -26.71
N THR A 37 0.32 26.16 -27.28
CA THR A 37 -0.73 25.18 -27.61
C THR A 37 -0.35 24.22 -28.74
N ASN A 38 0.49 24.65 -29.70
CA ASN A 38 0.98 23.77 -30.76
C ASN A 38 2.08 22.83 -30.26
N THR A 39 3.00 23.31 -29.42
CA THR A 39 4.03 22.46 -28.77
C THR A 39 3.40 21.47 -27.78
N ILE A 40 2.29 21.83 -27.12
CA ILE A 40 1.51 20.90 -26.29
C ILE A 40 0.80 19.84 -27.16
N LYS A 41 0.23 20.23 -28.31
CA LYS A 41 -0.42 19.26 -29.22
C LYS A 41 0.58 18.30 -29.87
N GLU A 42 1.73 18.79 -30.33
CA GLU A 42 2.81 17.96 -30.87
C GLU A 42 3.36 17.02 -29.79
N ASN A 43 3.62 17.51 -28.56
CA ASN A 43 4.06 16.63 -27.46
C ASN A 43 2.99 15.61 -27.03
N ILE A 44 1.69 15.91 -27.17
CA ILE A 44 0.61 14.94 -26.93
C ILE A 44 0.59 13.86 -28.02
N GLU A 45 0.92 14.19 -29.27
CA GLU A 45 1.03 13.21 -30.37
C GLU A 45 2.30 12.37 -30.28
N THR A 46 3.44 12.93 -29.87
CA THR A 46 4.67 12.15 -29.60
C THR A 46 4.53 11.26 -28.38
N VAL A 47 3.78 11.68 -27.35
CA VAL A 47 3.45 10.82 -26.18
C VAL A 47 2.45 9.73 -26.56
N LYS A 48 1.54 9.96 -27.52
CA LYS A 48 0.63 8.93 -28.04
C LYS A 48 1.35 7.88 -28.90
N SER A 49 2.39 8.25 -29.64
CA SER A 49 3.15 7.30 -30.47
C SER A 49 4.25 6.53 -29.73
N SER A 50 4.67 7.01 -28.54
CA SER A 50 5.65 6.34 -27.67
C SER A 50 5.02 5.59 -26.48
N ALA A 51 3.69 5.59 -26.34
CA ALA A 51 2.94 4.84 -25.33
C ALA A 51 2.71 3.35 -25.68
N SER A 52 3.33 2.83 -26.74
CA SER A 52 3.20 1.43 -27.16
C SER A 52 4.24 0.47 -26.55
N THR A 53 5.04 0.92 -25.57
CA THR A 53 6.03 0.08 -24.89
C THR A 53 5.69 -0.15 -23.42
N VAL A 54 5.07 -1.32 -23.17
CA VAL A 54 5.05 -2.10 -21.93
C VAL A 54 4.48 -1.43 -20.66
N THR A 55 3.16 -1.46 -20.50
CA THR A 55 2.52 -1.49 -19.16
C THR A 55 1.45 -2.57 -19.13
N ASN A 56 1.80 -3.73 -18.57
CA ASN A 56 0.91 -4.88 -18.45
C ASN A 56 0.13 -4.82 -17.13
N SER A 57 -0.57 -3.71 -16.85
CA SER A 57 -1.48 -3.62 -15.70
C SER A 57 -2.88 -4.06 -16.13
N LYS A 58 -3.18 -5.35 -15.95
CA LYS A 58 -4.56 -5.86 -16.10
C LYS A 58 -5.40 -5.31 -14.94
N SER A 59 -6.51 -4.65 -15.26
CA SER A 59 -7.55 -4.27 -14.31
C SER A 59 -8.12 -5.49 -13.60
N ILE A 60 -8.55 -5.35 -12.35
CA ILE A 60 -9.22 -6.44 -11.63
C ILE A 60 -10.63 -6.61 -12.22
N ASP A 61 -10.92 -7.81 -12.73
CA ASP A 61 -12.22 -8.20 -13.28
C ASP A 61 -12.83 -9.30 -12.39
N PHE A 62 -13.96 -8.98 -11.74
CA PHE A 62 -14.66 -9.85 -10.81
C PHE A 62 -15.74 -10.72 -11.46
N SER A 63 -16.00 -10.57 -12.77
CA SER A 63 -16.85 -11.49 -13.53
C SER A 63 -16.16 -12.83 -13.80
N ILE A 64 -14.85 -12.89 -13.55
CA ILE A 64 -14.00 -14.02 -13.80
C ILE A 64 -14.22 -15.12 -12.75
N GLN A 65 -14.67 -16.29 -13.20
CA GLN A 65 -14.80 -17.50 -12.36
C GLN A 65 -13.47 -18.23 -12.15
N ASN A 66 -12.40 -17.85 -12.86
CA ASN A 66 -11.12 -18.55 -12.89
C ASN A 66 -9.93 -17.59 -12.68
N PRO A 67 -9.01 -17.83 -11.74
CA PRO A 67 -7.93 -16.89 -11.50
C PRO A 67 -7.05 -16.67 -12.76
N PRO A 68 -6.39 -15.50 -12.89
CA PRO A 68 -5.65 -15.12 -14.10
C PRO A 68 -4.41 -15.98 -14.37
N PHE A 69 -3.97 -16.77 -13.39
CA PHE A 69 -2.86 -17.71 -13.53
C PHE A 69 -3.30 -19.11 -13.14
N GLU A 70 -2.89 -20.11 -13.92
CA GLU A 70 -3.29 -21.50 -13.69
C GLU A 70 -2.87 -22.01 -12.30
N TRP A 71 -1.66 -21.65 -11.86
CA TRP A 71 -1.14 -22.05 -10.55
C TRP A 71 -1.98 -21.51 -9.38
N CYS A 72 -2.74 -20.42 -9.56
CA CYS A 72 -3.61 -19.88 -8.51
C CYS A 72 -4.79 -20.81 -8.20
N ARG A 73 -5.20 -21.65 -9.15
CA ARG A 73 -6.34 -22.59 -8.96
C ARG A 73 -6.10 -23.60 -7.84
N ALA A 74 -4.84 -23.86 -7.50
CA ALA A 74 -4.47 -24.74 -6.40
C ALA A 74 -4.78 -24.15 -5.01
N TYR A 75 -5.09 -22.85 -4.92
CA TYR A 75 -5.36 -22.16 -3.65
C TYR A 75 -6.85 -21.85 -3.53
N PRO A 76 -7.53 -22.44 -2.53
CA PRO A 76 -8.82 -21.96 -2.06
C PRO A 76 -8.70 -20.47 -1.71
N GLY A 77 -9.71 -19.68 -2.10
CA GLY A 77 -9.70 -18.23 -1.90
C GLY A 77 -8.68 -17.47 -2.73
N SER A 78 -8.13 -18.04 -3.81
CA SER A 78 -7.23 -17.32 -4.72
C SER A 78 -7.86 -16.09 -5.37
N ILE A 79 -9.18 -16.11 -5.57
CA ILE A 79 -10.02 -14.96 -5.92
C ILE A 79 -11.25 -14.98 -5.02
N VAL A 80 -11.98 -13.86 -4.97
CA VAL A 80 -13.17 -13.68 -4.12
C VAL A 80 -14.21 -14.79 -4.35
N SER A 81 -14.50 -15.10 -5.61
CA SER A 81 -15.48 -16.14 -6.00
C SER A 81 -15.05 -17.56 -5.67
N LEU A 82 -13.76 -17.78 -5.37
CA LEU A 82 -13.21 -19.06 -4.92
C LEU A 82 -12.99 -19.11 -3.41
N SER A 83 -13.45 -18.12 -2.65
CA SER A 83 -13.36 -18.13 -1.19
C SER A 83 -14.10 -19.33 -0.62
N SER A 84 -13.49 -19.95 0.40
CA SER A 84 -14.09 -21.05 1.15
C SER A 84 -15.19 -20.58 2.10
N PHE A 85 -15.34 -19.26 2.26
CA PHE A 85 -16.25 -18.62 3.18
C PHE A 85 -17.22 -17.69 2.45
N SER A 86 -18.37 -17.45 3.09
CA SER A 86 -19.35 -16.48 2.62
C SER A 86 -18.75 -15.07 2.54
N LEU A 87 -19.39 -14.19 1.77
CA LEU A 87 -19.08 -12.76 1.80
C LEU A 87 -19.62 -12.07 3.05
N LYS A 88 -20.75 -12.57 3.56
CA LYS A 88 -21.42 -12.09 4.77
C LYS A 88 -21.07 -12.99 5.96
N PRO A 89 -20.80 -12.41 7.15
CA PRO A 89 -20.63 -13.18 8.37
C PRO A 89 -21.78 -14.17 8.59
N ASP A 90 -21.45 -15.33 9.13
CA ASP A 90 -22.35 -16.44 9.43
C ASP A 90 -21.89 -17.19 10.69
N ASP A 91 -22.46 -18.36 10.97
CA ASP A 91 -22.10 -19.14 12.15
C ASP A 91 -20.66 -19.70 12.10
N LYS A 92 -20.00 -19.72 10.92
CA LYS A 92 -18.61 -20.18 10.79
C LYS A 92 -17.62 -19.08 11.14
N TYR A 93 -17.91 -17.82 10.78
CA TYR A 93 -17.07 -16.67 11.08
C TYR A 93 -17.91 -15.39 11.24
N GLN A 94 -17.48 -14.53 12.14
CA GLN A 94 -18.18 -13.28 12.47
C GLN A 94 -17.47 -12.03 11.94
N MET A 95 -16.17 -12.12 11.69
CA MET A 95 -15.38 -10.98 11.24
C MET A 95 -14.38 -11.37 10.16
N LYS A 96 -14.24 -10.51 9.14
CA LYS A 96 -13.28 -10.64 8.06
C LYS A 96 -12.33 -9.45 8.02
N ILE A 97 -11.04 -9.70 8.17
CA ILE A 97 -9.99 -8.67 8.09
C ILE A 97 -9.14 -8.92 6.86
N VAL A 98 -8.91 -7.89 6.05
CA VAL A 98 -8.06 -7.95 4.87
C VAL A 98 -6.84 -7.10 5.07
N SER A 99 -5.68 -7.58 4.59
CA SER A 99 -4.45 -6.79 4.55
C SER A 99 -3.86 -6.81 3.15
N TRP A 100 -3.42 -5.65 2.66
CA TRP A 100 -2.85 -5.54 1.32
C TRP A 100 -1.84 -4.38 1.20
N ASN A 101 -0.59 -4.71 0.84
CA ASN A 101 0.35 -3.71 0.34
C ASN A 101 -0.06 -3.33 -1.09
N ILE A 102 -0.49 -2.09 -1.28
CA ILE A 102 -1.09 -1.64 -2.54
C ILE A 102 -0.11 -0.92 -3.47
N ASN A 103 1.13 -0.71 -3.01
CA ASN A 103 2.18 -0.05 -3.79
C ASN A 103 1.73 1.26 -4.49
N GLY A 104 0.96 2.08 -3.77
CA GLY A 104 0.48 3.39 -4.20
C GLY A 104 -1.02 3.46 -4.40
N LEU A 105 -1.68 4.28 -3.59
CA LEU A 105 -3.13 4.45 -3.56
C LEU A 105 -3.75 4.82 -4.92
N ARG A 106 -3.11 5.74 -5.65
CA ARG A 106 -3.63 6.20 -6.95
C ARG A 106 -3.57 5.10 -8.02
N ALA A 107 -2.48 4.32 -8.03
CA ALA A 107 -2.33 3.18 -8.94
C ALA A 107 -3.34 2.09 -8.58
N TRP A 108 -3.48 1.79 -7.29
CA TRP A 108 -4.45 0.84 -6.77
C TRP A 108 -5.89 1.18 -7.16
N ILE A 109 -6.33 2.43 -6.96
CA ILE A 109 -7.66 2.91 -7.39
C ILE A 109 -7.83 2.72 -8.90
N LYS A 110 -6.85 3.19 -9.71
CA LYS A 110 -6.88 3.06 -11.17
C LYS A 110 -7.00 1.60 -11.61
N ASN A 111 -6.39 0.67 -10.88
CA ASN A 111 -6.36 -0.75 -11.21
C ASN A 111 -7.58 -1.52 -10.67
N GLY A 112 -8.59 -0.85 -10.12
CA GLY A 112 -9.82 -1.48 -9.64
C GLY A 112 -9.86 -1.77 -8.14
N GLY A 113 -8.99 -1.14 -7.34
CA GLY A 113 -8.97 -1.32 -5.88
C GLY A 113 -10.30 -1.02 -5.18
N MET A 114 -11.03 0.00 -5.64
CA MET A 114 -12.36 0.31 -5.09
C MET A 114 -13.37 -0.81 -5.39
N ASN A 115 -13.32 -1.36 -6.60
CA ASN A 115 -14.14 -2.51 -6.99
C ASN A 115 -13.79 -3.74 -6.14
N TYR A 116 -12.51 -3.93 -5.77
CA TYR A 116 -12.11 -4.96 -4.81
C TYR A 116 -12.77 -4.78 -3.44
N LEU A 117 -12.75 -3.56 -2.89
CA LEU A 117 -13.39 -3.28 -1.60
C LEU A 117 -14.91 -3.55 -1.64
N GLU A 118 -15.57 -3.22 -2.75
CA GLU A 118 -17.01 -3.45 -2.97
C GLU A 118 -17.38 -4.94 -3.11
N ASN A 119 -16.48 -5.78 -3.65
CA ASN A 119 -16.75 -7.21 -3.84
C ASN A 119 -16.28 -8.07 -2.67
N GLU A 120 -15.12 -7.76 -2.08
CA GLU A 120 -14.62 -8.50 -0.93
C GLU A 120 -15.41 -8.14 0.33
N VAL A 121 -15.89 -6.90 0.49
CA VAL A 121 -16.73 -6.46 1.63
C VAL A 121 -16.13 -6.84 3.02
N PRO A 122 -14.83 -6.61 3.28
CA PRO A 122 -14.24 -6.92 4.58
C PRO A 122 -14.80 -6.04 5.70
N ASP A 123 -14.74 -6.48 6.94
CA ASP A 123 -15.11 -5.62 8.08
C ASP A 123 -14.01 -4.61 8.38
N VAL A 124 -12.76 -5.01 8.14
CA VAL A 124 -11.58 -4.13 8.21
C VAL A 124 -10.66 -4.39 7.01
N LEU A 125 -10.21 -3.32 6.35
CA LEU A 125 -9.18 -3.38 5.30
C LEU A 125 -7.95 -2.55 5.72
N CYS A 126 -6.83 -3.23 5.90
CA CYS A 126 -5.52 -2.67 6.20
C CYS A 126 -4.71 -2.50 4.91
N LEU A 127 -4.33 -1.26 4.59
CA LEU A 127 -3.50 -0.95 3.42
C LEU A 127 -2.10 -0.48 3.83
N GLN A 128 -1.09 -0.95 3.11
CA GLN A 128 0.30 -0.52 3.23
C GLN A 128 0.81 0.10 1.93
N GLU A 129 1.85 0.92 2.03
CA GLU A 129 2.43 1.68 0.91
C GLU A 129 1.40 2.53 0.15
N ILE A 130 0.58 3.30 0.87
CA ILE A 130 -0.37 4.20 0.19
C ILE A 130 0.34 5.26 -0.67
N LYS A 131 1.61 5.61 -0.34
CA LYS A 131 2.48 6.56 -1.06
C LYS A 131 1.77 7.88 -1.40
N CYS A 132 0.88 8.32 -0.53
CA CYS A 132 0.00 9.45 -0.77
C CYS A 132 0.00 10.35 0.46
N ALA A 133 0.27 11.63 0.26
CA ALA A 133 0.14 12.62 1.32
C ALA A 133 -1.34 12.84 1.64
N LYS A 134 -1.65 13.13 2.90
CA LYS A 134 -3.03 13.23 3.40
C LYS A 134 -3.91 14.22 2.60
N LYS A 135 -3.33 15.35 2.20
CA LYS A 135 -3.99 16.37 1.36
C LYS A 135 -4.29 15.92 -0.08
N ASP A 136 -3.59 14.89 -0.55
CA ASP A 136 -3.62 14.39 -1.92
C ASP A 136 -4.42 13.08 -2.05
N ILE A 137 -5.08 12.63 -0.97
CA ILE A 137 -5.94 11.45 -0.99
C ILE A 137 -7.15 11.73 -1.91
N PRO A 138 -7.38 10.91 -2.95
CA PRO A 138 -8.51 11.11 -3.85
C PRO A 138 -9.87 11.00 -3.13
N PRO A 139 -10.87 11.84 -3.46
CA PRO A 139 -12.20 11.76 -2.83
C PRO A 139 -12.87 10.39 -2.92
N ILE A 140 -12.66 9.64 -4.01
CA ILE A 140 -13.20 8.28 -4.20
C ILE A 140 -12.66 7.28 -3.16
N ALA A 141 -11.54 7.57 -2.51
CA ALA A 141 -10.99 6.73 -1.44
C ALA A 141 -11.76 6.89 -0.12
N TYR A 142 -12.71 7.83 -0.01
CA TYR A 142 -13.59 7.95 1.14
C TYR A 142 -14.91 7.24 0.82
N VAL A 143 -15.09 6.05 1.40
CA VAL A 143 -16.28 5.21 1.18
C VAL A 143 -17.23 5.37 2.36
N GLU A 144 -18.47 5.76 2.11
CA GLU A 144 -19.45 6.09 3.16
C GLU A 144 -19.68 4.94 4.16
N SER A 145 -19.65 3.69 3.69
CA SER A 145 -19.83 2.50 4.53
C SER A 145 -18.59 2.14 5.38
N TYR A 146 -17.51 2.92 5.30
CA TYR A 146 -16.27 2.68 6.04
C TYR A 146 -15.73 3.96 6.69
N ILE A 147 -15.25 3.80 7.91
CA ILE A 147 -14.46 4.81 8.60
C ILE A 147 -13.01 4.62 8.17
N SER A 148 -12.46 5.62 7.47
CA SER A 148 -11.09 5.57 6.95
C SER A 148 -10.10 6.31 7.86
N HIS A 149 -8.97 5.69 8.17
CA HIS A 149 -7.83 6.28 8.86
C HIS A 149 -6.61 6.30 7.94
N TRP A 150 -5.85 7.38 7.97
CA TRP A 150 -4.76 7.64 7.03
C TRP A 150 -3.52 8.14 7.75
N TYR A 151 -2.41 7.43 7.57
CA TYR A 151 -1.11 7.83 8.11
C TYR A 151 -0.08 7.91 7.00
N SER A 152 0.06 9.12 6.45
CA SER A 152 1.03 9.40 5.38
C SER A 152 2.44 9.57 5.94
N ALA A 153 3.44 9.16 5.17
CA ALA A 153 4.82 9.55 5.45
C ALA A 153 5.03 11.06 5.22
N ASN A 154 6.01 11.64 5.92
CA ASN A 154 6.43 13.02 5.71
C ASN A 154 7.04 13.23 4.31
N LYS A 155 7.70 12.21 3.77
CA LYS A 155 8.23 12.21 2.41
C LYS A 155 7.11 11.88 1.41
N PRO A 156 6.78 12.77 0.45
CA PRO A 156 5.78 12.48 -0.58
C PRO A 156 6.15 11.24 -1.42
N GLY A 157 5.15 10.44 -1.80
CA GLY A 157 5.35 9.26 -2.65
C GLY A 157 6.03 8.08 -1.96
N TYR A 158 6.12 8.08 -0.62
CA TYR A 158 6.85 7.08 0.15
C TYR A 158 5.98 6.48 1.26
N ALA A 159 6.11 5.17 1.50
CA ALA A 159 5.48 4.43 2.59
C ALA A 159 4.01 4.82 2.85
N GLY A 160 3.63 4.98 4.12
CA GLY A 160 2.29 5.30 4.57
C GLY A 160 1.35 4.09 4.65
N THR A 161 0.37 4.19 5.55
CA THR A 161 -0.62 3.16 5.83
C THR A 161 -2.03 3.76 5.90
N ALA A 162 -3.04 2.92 5.65
CA ALA A 162 -4.44 3.29 5.81
C ALA A 162 -5.26 2.13 6.37
N LEU A 163 -6.39 2.44 6.99
CA LEU A 163 -7.31 1.46 7.53
C LEU A 163 -8.73 1.87 7.20
N TYR A 164 -9.51 0.99 6.61
CA TYR A 164 -10.96 1.13 6.46
C TYR A 164 -11.62 0.20 7.46
N SER A 165 -12.57 0.70 8.24
CA SER A 165 -13.33 -0.12 9.20
C SER A 165 -14.82 0.17 9.11
N LYS A 166 -15.65 -0.88 9.00
CA LYS A 166 -17.11 -0.73 9.11
C LYS A 166 -17.53 -0.35 10.52
N THR A 167 -16.88 -0.94 11.52
CA THR A 167 -17.12 -0.67 12.94
C THR A 167 -16.14 0.36 13.44
N LYS A 168 -16.62 1.40 14.13
CA LYS A 168 -15.75 2.42 14.71
C LYS A 168 -14.80 1.79 15.74
N PRO A 169 -13.47 1.89 15.58
CA PRO A 169 -12.53 1.46 16.61
C PRO A 169 -12.74 2.26 17.90
N LEU A 170 -12.51 1.62 19.05
CA LEU A 170 -12.57 2.27 20.37
C LEU A 170 -11.48 3.35 20.49
N ASN A 171 -10.32 3.08 19.90
CA ASN A 171 -9.18 3.99 19.86
C ASN A 171 -8.36 3.76 18.59
N ILE A 172 -7.65 4.81 18.13
CA ILE A 172 -6.69 4.76 17.04
C ILE A 172 -5.39 5.41 17.49
N VAL A 173 -4.28 4.68 17.33
CA VAL A 173 -2.93 5.16 17.56
C VAL A 173 -2.15 5.16 16.25
N TYR A 174 -1.42 6.24 15.99
CA TYR A 174 -0.54 6.38 14.83
C TYR A 174 0.91 6.30 15.30
N GLY A 175 1.67 5.37 14.72
CA GLY A 175 3.08 5.17 15.07
C GLY A 175 3.28 4.36 16.36
N LEU A 176 4.54 4.27 16.79
CA LEU A 176 4.97 3.59 18.02
C LEU A 176 5.10 4.54 19.21
N GLY A 177 4.93 5.85 19.02
CA GLY A 177 5.29 6.85 20.04
C GLY A 177 6.79 7.12 20.08
N ALA A 178 7.54 6.74 19.04
CA ALA A 178 8.97 6.92 18.91
C ALA A 178 9.28 7.72 17.64
N SER A 179 9.79 8.94 17.81
CA SER A 179 10.02 9.89 16.69
C SER A 179 10.93 9.35 15.58
N LYS A 180 11.86 8.44 15.90
CA LYS A 180 12.70 7.73 14.90
C LYS A 180 11.91 6.84 13.94
N HIS A 181 10.72 6.37 14.32
CA HIS A 181 9.85 5.49 13.53
C HIS A 181 8.66 6.24 12.89
N ASP A 182 8.18 7.28 13.56
CA ASP A 182 6.86 7.89 13.30
C ASP A 182 6.82 8.94 12.18
N ASN A 183 7.90 9.06 11.41
CA ASN A 183 7.97 9.97 10.26
C ASN A 183 7.56 9.30 8.93
N GLU A 184 7.47 7.97 8.90
CA GLU A 184 7.25 7.20 7.68
C GLU A 184 5.82 6.66 7.52
N GLY A 185 4.92 6.95 8.48
CA GLY A 185 3.50 6.57 8.38
C GLY A 185 3.27 5.06 8.41
N ARG A 186 4.13 4.31 9.12
CA ARG A 186 4.23 2.84 8.96
C ARG A 186 3.23 2.03 9.77
N ILE A 187 2.57 2.62 10.76
CA ILE A 187 1.74 1.88 11.72
C ILE A 187 0.46 2.62 12.05
N ILE A 188 -0.66 1.92 11.90
CA ILE A 188 -1.94 2.29 12.51
C ILE A 188 -2.34 1.14 13.44
N THR A 189 -2.54 1.45 14.72
CA THR A 189 -3.11 0.51 15.69
C THR A 189 -4.55 0.90 15.96
N ALA A 190 -5.48 -0.01 15.70
CA ALA A 190 -6.90 0.13 16.00
C ALA A 190 -7.28 -0.76 17.18
N GLU A 191 -7.94 -0.20 18.19
CA GLU A 191 -8.47 -0.95 19.32
C GLU A 191 -9.93 -1.35 19.07
N TYR A 192 -10.23 -2.63 19.21
CA TYR A 192 -11.60 -3.16 19.22
C TYR A 192 -11.94 -3.73 20.59
N GLU A 193 -13.19 -4.17 20.78
CA GLU A 193 -13.65 -4.75 22.05
C GLU A 193 -12.77 -5.94 22.47
N ASN A 194 -12.54 -6.88 21.55
CA ASN A 194 -11.87 -8.14 21.84
C ASN A 194 -10.36 -8.15 21.56
N PHE A 195 -9.83 -7.23 20.75
CA PHE A 195 -8.43 -7.28 20.30
C PHE A 195 -7.88 -5.91 19.87
N TYR A 196 -6.55 -5.79 19.79
CA TYR A 196 -5.86 -4.74 19.06
C TYR A 196 -5.48 -5.22 17.66
N LEU A 197 -5.68 -4.39 16.65
CA LEU A 197 -5.22 -4.62 15.27
C LEU A 197 -4.11 -3.64 14.92
N ILE A 198 -2.91 -4.16 14.67
CA ILE A 198 -1.76 -3.38 14.21
C ILE A 198 -1.64 -3.59 12.70
N ASN A 199 -2.00 -2.57 11.91
CA ASN A 199 -1.65 -2.50 10.50
C ASN A 199 -0.22 -1.92 10.37
N THR A 200 0.73 -2.72 9.89
CA THR A 200 2.14 -2.34 9.81
C THR A 200 2.73 -2.47 8.40
N TYR A 201 3.64 -1.55 8.08
CA TYR A 201 4.56 -1.66 6.95
C TYR A 201 6.00 -1.63 7.49
N VAL A 202 6.60 -2.81 7.64
CA VAL A 202 7.95 -2.94 8.21
C VAL A 202 8.99 -2.33 7.26
N PRO A 203 9.99 -1.58 7.76
CA PRO A 203 11.09 -1.07 6.94
C PRO A 203 11.81 -2.18 6.18
N ASN A 204 11.75 -2.12 4.85
CA ASN A 204 12.62 -2.93 4.00
C ASN A 204 14.09 -2.56 4.23
N SER A 205 14.98 -3.56 4.31
CA SER A 205 16.42 -3.36 4.54
C SER A 205 17.14 -2.66 3.37
N GLY A 206 16.50 -2.57 2.20
CA GLY A 206 16.96 -1.85 1.03
C GLY A 206 18.03 -2.59 0.23
N GLN A 207 18.32 -2.06 -0.95
CA GLN A 207 19.45 -2.56 -1.76
C GLN A 207 20.76 -2.37 -1.00
N GLY A 208 21.64 -3.37 -1.06
CA GLY A 208 22.90 -3.36 -0.30
C GLY A 208 22.69 -3.42 1.21
N LEU A 209 21.48 -3.74 1.69
CA LEU A 209 21.16 -3.91 3.11
C LEU A 209 21.41 -2.65 3.97
N VAL A 210 21.33 -1.47 3.35
CA VAL A 210 21.65 -0.18 3.98
C VAL A 210 20.81 0.15 5.21
N ARG A 211 19.60 -0.41 5.33
CA ARG A 211 18.71 -0.24 6.48
C ARG A 211 18.63 -1.46 7.38
N LEU A 212 19.40 -2.53 7.11
CA LEU A 212 19.32 -3.76 7.89
C LEU A 212 19.59 -3.51 9.37
N SER A 213 20.62 -2.72 9.70
CA SER A 213 20.93 -2.39 11.10
C SER A 213 19.80 -1.64 11.80
N TYR A 214 19.17 -0.68 11.13
CA TYR A 214 18.02 0.05 11.67
C TYR A 214 16.83 -0.90 11.90
N ARG A 215 16.54 -1.76 10.92
CA ARG A 215 15.48 -2.75 11.00
C ARG A 215 15.68 -3.70 12.18
N THR A 216 16.86 -4.32 12.29
CA THR A 216 17.09 -5.40 13.25
C THR A 216 17.37 -4.91 14.66
N LYS A 217 18.12 -3.79 14.82
CA LYS A 217 18.55 -3.32 16.14
C LYS A 217 17.60 -2.31 16.78
N GLU A 218 16.79 -1.62 15.99
CA GLU A 218 15.90 -0.57 16.50
C GLU A 218 14.44 -0.95 16.27
N TRP A 219 14.01 -1.10 15.02
CA TRP A 219 12.61 -1.33 14.69
C TRP A 219 12.05 -2.62 15.31
N ASN A 220 12.73 -3.75 15.13
CA ASN A 220 12.23 -5.04 15.64
C ASN A 220 12.10 -5.05 17.17
N LYS A 221 13.04 -4.40 17.87
CA LYS A 221 13.02 -4.29 19.33
C LYS A 221 11.80 -3.48 19.79
N ASP A 222 11.67 -2.26 19.29
CA ASP A 222 10.60 -1.34 19.70
C ASP A 222 9.21 -1.89 19.30
N MET A 223 9.11 -2.58 18.16
CA MET A 223 7.88 -3.30 17.77
C MET A 223 7.50 -4.41 18.75
N CYS A 224 8.45 -5.25 19.19
CA CYS A 224 8.09 -6.34 20.12
C CYS A 224 7.77 -5.79 21.52
N GLU A 225 8.45 -4.73 21.97
CA GLU A 225 8.05 -4.02 23.21
C GLU A 225 6.61 -3.50 23.10
N TYR A 226 6.27 -2.83 22.00
CA TYR A 226 4.91 -2.33 21.75
C TYR A 226 3.85 -3.44 21.70
N ILE A 227 4.12 -4.56 21.03
CA ILE A 227 3.22 -5.71 21.00
C ILE A 227 3.00 -6.28 22.41
N LYS A 228 4.07 -6.44 23.19
CA LYS A 228 3.98 -6.94 24.59
C LYS A 228 3.11 -6.03 25.45
N GLU A 229 3.26 -4.71 25.34
CA GLU A 229 2.45 -3.73 26.08
C GLU A 229 0.96 -3.83 25.77
N LEU A 230 0.61 -4.03 24.49
CA LEU A 230 -0.78 -4.19 24.05
C LEU A 230 -1.35 -5.54 24.46
N ASP A 231 -0.57 -6.62 24.30
CA ASP A 231 -1.00 -7.98 24.64
C ASP A 231 -1.16 -8.21 26.14
N VAL A 232 -0.66 -7.34 27.02
CA VAL A 232 -1.09 -7.37 28.43
C VAL A 232 -2.59 -7.06 28.58
N LYS A 233 -3.13 -6.19 27.72
CA LYS A 233 -4.50 -5.67 27.85
C LYS A 233 -5.52 -6.48 27.05
N LYS A 234 -5.26 -6.71 25.76
CA LYS A 234 -6.13 -7.47 24.83
C LYS A 234 -5.27 -8.20 23.80
N PRO A 235 -5.72 -9.35 23.26
CA PRO A 235 -4.96 -10.04 22.23
C PRO A 235 -4.66 -9.13 21.04
N VAL A 236 -3.51 -9.34 20.41
CA VAL A 236 -3.01 -8.53 19.30
C VAL A 236 -3.11 -9.33 18.02
N ILE A 237 -3.55 -8.65 16.95
CA ILE A 237 -3.42 -9.09 15.57
C ILE A 237 -2.46 -8.12 14.91
N LEU A 238 -1.27 -8.60 14.56
CA LEU A 238 -0.31 -7.89 13.72
C LEU A 238 -0.53 -8.30 12.27
N THR A 239 -0.76 -7.33 11.40
CA THR A 239 -0.96 -7.57 9.98
C THR A 239 -0.23 -6.58 9.10
N GLY A 240 0.12 -7.01 7.89
CA GLY A 240 0.69 -6.15 6.86
C GLY A 240 1.90 -6.77 6.18
N ASP A 241 2.64 -5.94 5.46
CA ASP A 241 3.90 -6.31 4.85
C ASP A 241 5.02 -6.22 5.89
N LEU A 242 5.43 -7.39 6.37
CA LEU A 242 6.50 -7.53 7.35
C LEU A 242 7.88 -7.58 6.70
N ASN A 243 7.95 -7.53 5.37
CA ASN A 243 9.18 -7.51 4.58
C ASN A 243 10.14 -8.65 4.94
N VAL A 244 9.65 -9.84 5.29
CA VAL A 244 10.49 -11.02 5.55
C VAL A 244 9.79 -12.28 5.06
N SER A 245 10.50 -13.14 4.35
CA SER A 245 10.11 -14.53 4.11
C SER A 245 10.74 -15.38 5.22
N HIS A 246 9.94 -15.92 6.13
CA HIS A 246 10.46 -16.54 7.37
C HIS A 246 11.27 -17.81 7.11
N ASN A 247 10.67 -18.78 6.42
CA ASN A 247 11.27 -20.07 6.14
C ASN A 247 11.59 -20.25 4.66
N GLU A 248 12.40 -21.25 4.30
CA GLU A 248 12.75 -21.50 2.89
C GLU A 248 11.54 -21.80 2.02
N ILE A 249 10.52 -22.45 2.59
CA ILE A 249 9.22 -22.68 1.95
C ILE A 249 8.46 -21.39 1.60
N ASP A 250 8.82 -20.26 2.22
CA ASP A 250 8.20 -18.94 2.05
C ASP A 250 8.83 -18.11 0.93
N LEU A 251 9.77 -18.68 0.16
CA LEU A 251 10.46 -18.01 -0.93
C LEU A 251 10.79 -18.94 -2.09
N ALA A 252 10.57 -18.49 -3.33
CA ALA A 252 11.14 -19.13 -4.49
C ALA A 252 12.67 -18.90 -4.58
N ASN A 253 13.44 -19.97 -4.77
CA ASN A 253 14.90 -19.94 -4.86
C ASN A 253 15.59 -19.35 -3.60
N PRO A 254 15.45 -19.99 -2.42
CA PRO A 254 16.01 -19.48 -1.16
C PRO A 254 17.55 -19.37 -1.20
N GLU A 255 18.23 -20.32 -1.82
CA GLU A 255 19.70 -20.35 -1.90
C GLU A 255 20.29 -19.09 -2.54
N GLY A 256 19.69 -18.63 -3.64
CA GLY A 256 20.12 -17.43 -4.36
C GLY A 256 19.79 -16.10 -3.66
N ASN A 257 18.97 -16.13 -2.61
CA ASN A 257 18.40 -14.92 -2.00
C ASN A 257 18.82 -14.68 -0.54
N ARG A 258 19.68 -15.51 0.05
CA ARG A 258 20.14 -15.36 1.46
C ARG A 258 20.81 -14.01 1.79
N ARG A 259 21.20 -13.22 0.79
CA ARG A 259 21.80 -11.89 0.93
C ARG A 259 20.92 -10.76 0.39
N THR A 260 19.65 -11.06 0.11
CA THR A 260 18.67 -10.10 -0.40
C THR A 260 17.77 -9.66 0.75
N ALA A 261 17.46 -8.36 0.81
CA ALA A 261 16.50 -7.81 1.76
C ALA A 261 15.15 -8.53 1.64
N GLY A 262 14.63 -8.99 2.77
CA GLY A 262 13.49 -9.88 2.87
C GLY A 262 13.85 -11.33 3.18
N PHE A 263 15.12 -11.73 3.08
CA PHE A 263 15.53 -13.11 3.33
C PHE A 263 16.94 -13.25 3.92
N THR A 264 17.48 -12.19 4.54
CA THR A 264 18.74 -12.34 5.27
C THR A 264 18.52 -13.15 6.55
N GLU A 265 19.60 -13.76 7.06
CA GLU A 265 19.52 -14.54 8.29
C GLU A 265 19.06 -13.67 9.48
N GLU A 266 19.52 -12.44 9.56
CA GLU A 266 19.16 -11.50 10.63
C GLU A 266 17.68 -11.10 10.57
N GLU A 267 17.10 -10.97 9.38
CA GLU A 267 15.67 -10.67 9.23
C GLU A 267 14.81 -11.87 9.64
N ARG A 268 15.19 -13.08 9.22
CA ARG A 268 14.50 -14.32 9.54
C ARG A 268 14.58 -14.64 11.03
N GLN A 269 15.76 -14.54 11.61
CA GLN A 269 15.98 -14.74 13.03
C GLN A 269 15.26 -13.69 13.87
N GLY A 270 15.28 -12.42 13.47
CA GLY A 270 14.52 -11.37 14.14
C GLY A 270 13.01 -11.60 14.12
N PHE A 271 12.47 -12.19 13.06
CA PHE A 271 11.06 -12.60 13.01
C PHE A 271 10.78 -13.79 13.94
N SER A 272 11.63 -14.83 13.94
CA SER A 272 11.54 -15.95 14.90
C SER A 272 11.56 -15.47 16.35
N GLU A 273 12.45 -14.53 16.67
CA GLU A 273 12.55 -13.92 17.99
C GLU A 273 11.28 -13.16 18.36
N MET A 274 10.73 -12.35 17.46
CA MET A 274 9.47 -11.65 17.70
C MET A 274 8.34 -12.64 18.00
N LEU A 275 8.15 -13.67 17.16
CA LEU A 275 7.10 -14.68 17.39
C LEU A 275 7.23 -15.33 18.77
N LYS A 276 8.44 -15.74 19.16
CA LYS A 276 8.71 -16.38 20.44
C LYS A 276 8.51 -15.42 21.63
N GLU A 277 9.18 -14.27 21.58
CA GLU A 277 9.23 -13.32 22.69
C GLU A 277 7.89 -12.64 22.93
N CYS A 278 7.17 -12.31 21.87
CA CYS A 278 5.85 -11.69 21.94
C CYS A 278 4.71 -12.73 22.01
N LYS A 279 4.99 -14.04 22.06
CA LYS A 279 4.00 -15.13 22.08
C LYS A 279 2.96 -15.02 20.96
N MET A 280 3.46 -14.87 19.75
CA MET A 280 2.65 -14.70 18.56
C MET A 280 2.75 -15.90 17.62
N ILE A 281 1.69 -16.16 16.87
CA ILE A 281 1.55 -17.27 15.93
C ILE A 281 1.33 -16.71 14.52
N ASP A 282 2.16 -17.15 13.57
CA ASP A 282 1.90 -16.98 12.13
C ASP A 282 0.73 -17.87 11.73
N THR A 283 -0.43 -17.25 11.51
CA THR A 283 -1.69 -17.98 11.29
C THR A 283 -1.67 -18.80 10.02
N TYR A 284 -1.00 -18.34 8.94
CA TYR A 284 -0.95 -19.12 7.70
C TYR A 284 -0.22 -20.44 7.89
N ARG A 285 0.92 -20.42 8.57
CA ARG A 285 1.71 -21.63 8.83
C ARG A 285 1.13 -22.50 9.93
N TYR A 286 0.28 -21.94 10.80
CA TYR A 286 -0.52 -22.74 11.74
C TYR A 286 -1.51 -23.66 11.00
N PHE A 287 -2.27 -23.12 10.03
CA PHE A 287 -3.25 -23.91 9.27
C PHE A 287 -2.64 -24.71 8.10
N TYR A 288 -1.57 -24.19 7.50
CA TYR A 288 -0.96 -24.73 6.29
C TYR A 288 0.57 -24.86 6.44
N PRO A 289 1.06 -25.68 7.38
CA PRO A 289 2.48 -25.76 7.71
C PRO A 289 3.34 -26.13 6.49
N ASP A 290 2.89 -27.12 5.71
CA ASP A 290 3.67 -27.70 4.62
C ASP A 290 3.26 -27.21 3.23
N ARG A 291 2.36 -26.21 3.14
CA ARG A 291 1.89 -25.72 1.84
C ARG A 291 2.99 -24.89 1.17
N GLU A 292 3.61 -25.48 0.15
CA GLU A 292 4.62 -24.82 -0.67
C GLU A 292 4.02 -23.76 -1.60
N ARG A 293 4.88 -22.85 -2.07
CA ARG A 293 4.57 -21.87 -3.13
C ARG A 293 3.46 -20.86 -2.82
N ALA A 294 3.12 -20.73 -1.54
CA ALA A 294 2.15 -19.80 -0.99
C ALA A 294 2.78 -18.40 -0.80
N TYR A 295 2.94 -17.67 -1.89
CA TYR A 295 3.58 -16.35 -1.89
C TYR A 295 2.56 -15.21 -1.89
N THR A 296 3.00 -14.02 -1.50
CA THR A 296 2.17 -12.81 -1.42
C THR A 296 2.75 -11.64 -2.22
N TYR A 297 4.03 -11.69 -2.58
CA TYR A 297 4.75 -10.70 -3.38
C TYR A 297 5.44 -11.35 -4.59
N TRP A 298 5.42 -10.64 -5.72
CA TRP A 298 6.13 -11.02 -6.93
C TRP A 298 6.76 -9.81 -7.62
N SER A 299 8.08 -9.87 -7.86
CA SER A 299 8.80 -8.78 -8.52
C SER A 299 8.25 -8.49 -9.92
N ALA A 300 7.82 -7.25 -10.15
CA ALA A 300 7.36 -6.77 -11.45
C ALA A 300 8.47 -6.78 -12.52
N ARG A 301 9.75 -6.59 -12.13
CA ARG A 301 10.89 -6.49 -13.07
C ARG A 301 11.06 -7.73 -13.96
N HIS A 302 10.68 -8.90 -13.45
CA HIS A 302 10.81 -10.18 -14.16
C HIS A 302 9.45 -10.83 -14.46
N ASN A 303 8.34 -10.09 -14.27
CA ASN A 303 6.99 -10.64 -14.37
C ASN A 303 6.82 -11.95 -13.56
N ALA A 304 7.39 -11.98 -12.36
CA ALA A 304 7.63 -13.20 -11.59
C ALA A 304 6.33 -13.90 -11.15
N ARG A 305 5.21 -13.16 -11.12
CA ARG A 305 3.88 -13.68 -10.80
C ARG A 305 3.39 -14.70 -11.83
N LYS A 306 3.80 -14.57 -13.10
CA LYS A 306 3.40 -15.52 -14.16
C LYS A 306 3.88 -16.94 -13.90
N THR A 307 5.08 -17.10 -13.32
CA THR A 307 5.71 -18.40 -13.03
C THR A 307 5.62 -18.79 -11.55
N ASN A 308 4.92 -17.98 -10.75
CA ASN A 308 4.87 -18.07 -9.29
C ASN A 308 6.27 -18.14 -8.64
N ALA A 309 7.20 -17.29 -9.10
CA ALA A 309 8.50 -17.07 -8.46
C ALA A 309 8.36 -15.92 -7.46
N GLY A 310 7.78 -16.21 -6.29
CA GLY A 310 7.35 -15.20 -5.32
C GLY A 310 7.99 -15.33 -3.94
N TRP A 311 7.57 -14.42 -3.05
CA TRP A 311 7.98 -14.30 -1.66
C TRP A 311 6.72 -14.18 -0.81
N ARG A 312 6.66 -14.80 0.37
CA ARG A 312 5.62 -14.52 1.37
C ARG A 312 6.13 -13.46 2.34
N LEU A 313 5.76 -12.21 2.09
CA LEU A 313 6.19 -11.04 2.88
C LEU A 313 5.07 -10.46 3.74
N ASP A 314 3.82 -10.81 3.43
CA ASP A 314 2.63 -10.32 4.10
C ASP A 314 2.13 -11.37 5.08
N TYR A 315 1.65 -10.92 6.24
CA TYR A 315 1.27 -11.83 7.33
C TYR A 315 0.01 -11.38 8.06
N PHE A 316 -0.69 -12.36 8.64
CA PHE A 316 -1.44 -12.21 9.87
C PHE A 316 -0.73 -13.02 10.97
N VAL A 317 -0.25 -12.32 11.97
CA VAL A 317 0.38 -12.88 13.16
C VAL A 317 -0.49 -12.50 14.35
N VAL A 318 -0.93 -13.47 15.15
CA VAL A 318 -1.87 -13.24 16.26
C VAL A 318 -1.26 -13.65 17.60
N SER A 319 -1.67 -13.02 18.70
CA SER A 319 -1.35 -13.53 20.03
C SER A 319 -1.77 -14.99 20.14
N GLU A 320 -0.94 -15.82 20.77
CA GLU A 320 -1.18 -17.25 20.94
C GLU A 320 -2.57 -17.54 21.53
N ARG A 321 -3.01 -16.73 22.51
CA ARG A 321 -4.34 -16.85 23.14
C ARG A 321 -5.53 -16.49 22.24
N LEU A 322 -5.29 -16.01 21.01
CA LEU A 322 -6.32 -15.68 20.02
C LEU A 322 -6.43 -16.76 18.93
N ILE A 323 -5.53 -17.74 18.87
CA ILE A 323 -5.49 -18.68 17.75
C ILE A 323 -6.77 -19.51 17.60
N SER A 324 -7.43 -19.86 18.71
CA SER A 324 -8.71 -20.60 18.71
C SER A 324 -9.88 -19.79 18.14
N ASN A 325 -9.75 -18.46 18.09
CA ASN A 325 -10.70 -17.55 17.46
C ASN A 325 -10.41 -17.38 15.96
N VAL A 326 -9.25 -17.77 15.47
CA VAL A 326 -8.94 -17.77 14.03
C VAL A 326 -9.61 -18.98 13.39
N VAL A 327 -10.42 -18.70 12.38
CA VAL A 327 -11.15 -19.74 11.62
C VAL A 327 -10.29 -20.24 10.48
N ASP A 328 -9.72 -19.33 9.70
CA ASP A 328 -8.83 -19.63 8.57
C ASP A 328 -8.10 -18.36 8.09
N GLN A 329 -7.10 -18.54 7.24
CA GLN A 329 -6.45 -17.48 6.47
C GLN A 329 -6.35 -17.86 4.99
N GLU A 330 -6.85 -16.99 4.11
CA GLU A 330 -6.76 -17.16 2.66
C GLU A 330 -5.81 -16.15 2.00
N ILE A 331 -5.17 -16.56 0.90
CA ILE A 331 -4.31 -15.71 0.06
C ILE A 331 -5.02 -15.46 -1.27
N ARG A 332 -5.35 -14.21 -1.56
CA ARG A 332 -6.04 -13.78 -2.80
C ARG A 332 -5.05 -13.67 -3.98
N CYS A 333 -4.27 -14.72 -4.23
CA CYS A 333 -3.14 -14.71 -5.18
C CYS A 333 -3.54 -14.44 -6.64
N GLY A 334 -4.82 -14.56 -6.99
CA GLY A 334 -5.40 -14.17 -8.28
C GLY A 334 -5.87 -12.71 -8.36
N VAL A 335 -5.94 -11.98 -7.24
CA VAL A 335 -6.32 -10.56 -7.22
C VAL A 335 -5.11 -9.69 -7.61
N LEU A 336 -5.22 -9.00 -8.74
CA LEU A 336 -4.18 -8.12 -9.28
C LEU A 336 -4.30 -6.70 -8.72
N GLY A 337 -3.48 -5.77 -9.23
CA GLY A 337 -3.55 -4.33 -8.89
C GLY A 337 -2.34 -3.82 -8.11
N SER A 338 -1.57 -4.73 -7.51
CA SER A 338 -0.28 -4.51 -6.84
C SER A 338 0.68 -5.66 -7.18
N ASP A 339 1.98 -5.46 -6.95
CA ASP A 339 2.98 -6.53 -6.90
C ASP A 339 2.82 -7.45 -5.68
N HIS A 340 2.00 -7.03 -4.70
CA HIS A 340 1.46 -7.89 -3.66
C HIS A 340 0.02 -8.33 -3.95
N CYS A 341 -0.46 -9.36 -3.25
CA CYS A 341 -1.87 -9.74 -3.21
C CYS A 341 -2.48 -9.60 -1.81
N PRO A 342 -3.82 -9.45 -1.70
CA PRO A 342 -4.48 -9.41 -0.40
C PRO A 342 -4.36 -10.71 0.39
N LEU A 343 -4.25 -10.57 1.69
CA LEU A 343 -4.50 -11.62 2.68
C LEU A 343 -5.85 -11.42 3.34
N VAL A 344 -6.52 -12.51 3.69
CA VAL A 344 -7.82 -12.47 4.38
C VAL A 344 -7.76 -13.36 5.62
N LEU A 345 -8.11 -12.80 6.78
CA LEU A 345 -8.24 -13.50 8.05
C LEU A 345 -9.72 -13.57 8.43
N TYR A 346 -10.17 -14.77 8.81
CA TYR A 346 -11.53 -15.00 9.31
C TYR A 346 -11.47 -15.27 10.82
N LEU A 347 -12.31 -14.57 11.57
CA LEU A 347 -12.38 -14.68 13.04
C LEU A 347 -13.78 -15.04 13.51
N LYS A 348 -13.85 -15.72 14.66
CA LYS A 348 -15.05 -15.97 15.45
C LYS A 348 -14.82 -15.54 16.90
N PHE A 349 -15.83 -14.99 17.56
CA PHE A 349 -15.81 -14.58 18.96
C PHE A 349 -16.99 -15.16 19.73
#